data_AF-A0A9E8AGS8-F1
#
_entry.id   AF-A0A9E8AGS8-F1
#
_cell.length_a   1.000
_cell.length_b   1.000
_cell.length_c   1.000
_cell.angle_alpha   90.00
_cell.angle_beta   90.00
_cell.angle_gamma   90.00
#
_symmetry.space_group_name_H-M   'P 1'
#
loop_
_entity.id
_entity.type
_entity.pdbx_description
1 polymer ?
#
loop_
_entity_poly.entity_id
_entity_poly.type
_entity_poly.pdbx_seq_one_letter_code
_entity_poly.pdbx_strand_id
1 'polypeptide(L)'
;FPFSGIDDRENWPIVFYNRTCQCQGNFMGYNCGECKFGYTGLNCTVRRNMIRKEIFRMTTAEKDKLIAYLNLAKRTTSPEYVIATATYEQMNNGSNPMFADINVYDLFVWLHYYASRDAFLEDGSVWANIDFAHEAPGFLPWHRFFLLLWER
;
A
#
# COMPACT_ATOMS: atom_id res chain seq x y z
N PHE A 1 -2.93 4.40 -22.40
CA PHE A 1 -3.72 3.19 -22.16
C PHE A 1 -4.99 3.24 -23.02
N PRO A 2 -5.18 2.31 -23.97
CA PRO A 2 -6.30 2.34 -24.92
C PRO A 2 -7.52 1.48 -24.54
N PHE A 3 -7.51 0.82 -23.38
CA PHE A 3 -8.58 -0.08 -22.94
C PHE A 3 -9.44 0.55 -21.85
N SER A 4 -10.61 -0.04 -21.58
CA SER A 4 -11.45 0.32 -20.44
C SER A 4 -12.23 -0.89 -19.94
N GLY A 5 -12.37 -0.99 -18.63
CA GLY A 5 -13.11 -2.05 -17.95
C GLY A 5 -12.37 -3.40 -17.89
N ILE A 6 -11.06 -3.43 -18.18
CA ILE A 6 -10.28 -4.67 -18.23
C ILE A 6 -9.28 -4.79 -17.07
N ASP A 7 -8.94 -3.68 -16.42
CA ASP A 7 -7.98 -3.66 -15.33
C ASP A 7 -8.66 -3.26 -14.02
N ASP A 8 -8.53 -4.12 -13.00
CA ASP A 8 -9.11 -3.93 -11.66
C ASP A 8 -8.69 -2.61 -10.98
N ARG A 9 -7.61 -1.96 -11.48
CA ARG A 9 -7.06 -0.70 -10.98
C ARG A 9 -7.74 0.54 -11.56
N GLU A 10 -8.59 0.39 -12.58
CA GLU A 10 -9.36 1.50 -13.15
C GLU A 10 -10.34 2.08 -12.12
N ASN A 11 -10.38 3.42 -12.00
CA ASN A 11 -11.24 4.12 -11.04
C ASN A 11 -11.14 3.57 -9.61
N TRP A 12 -9.92 3.18 -9.21
CA TRP A 12 -9.65 2.55 -7.92
C TRP A 12 -10.33 3.29 -6.74
N PRO A 13 -11.02 2.61 -5.82
CA PRO A 13 -11.13 1.14 -5.65
C PRO A 13 -12.47 0.53 -6.14
N ILE A 14 -13.18 1.18 -7.06
CA ILE A 14 -14.62 0.90 -7.29
C ILE A 14 -14.95 -0.52 -7.77
N VAL A 15 -13.99 -1.21 -8.40
CA VAL A 15 -14.13 -2.61 -8.83
C VAL A 15 -14.38 -3.52 -7.62
N PHE A 16 -13.72 -3.28 -6.50
CA PHE A 16 -13.86 -4.09 -5.29
C PHE A 16 -14.86 -3.49 -4.29
N TYR A 17 -14.81 -2.18 -4.08
CA TYR A 17 -15.58 -1.52 -3.02
C TYR A 17 -16.19 -0.21 -3.49
N ASN A 18 -17.49 -0.05 -3.29
CA ASN A 18 -18.21 1.20 -3.54
C ASN A 18 -18.44 2.04 -2.27
N ARG A 19 -18.02 1.55 -1.10
CA ARG A 19 -18.14 2.22 0.20
C ARG A 19 -16.89 1.98 1.04
N THR A 20 -16.38 3.04 1.65
CA THR A 20 -15.22 3.01 2.54
C THR A 20 -15.47 3.89 3.76
N CYS A 21 -14.65 3.72 4.81
CA CYS A 21 -14.72 4.57 5.99
C CYS A 21 -14.24 5.99 5.69
N GLN A 22 -15.00 6.99 6.16
CA GLN A 22 -14.61 8.39 6.13
C GLN A 22 -14.43 8.89 7.57
N CYS A 23 -13.18 9.10 7.96
CA CYS A 23 -12.83 9.46 9.33
C CYS A 23 -13.00 10.97 9.60
N GLN A 24 -13.42 11.31 10.83
CA GLN A 24 -13.61 12.69 11.26
C GLN A 24 -12.33 13.27 11.88
N GLY A 25 -12.16 14.59 11.82
CA GLY A 25 -11.06 15.29 12.50
C GLY A 25 -9.67 14.76 12.11
N ASN A 26 -8.87 14.38 13.11
CA ASN A 26 -7.51 13.84 12.93
C ASN A 26 -7.44 12.32 12.96
N PHE A 27 -8.56 11.61 12.94
CA PHE A 27 -8.58 10.16 12.86
C PHE A 27 -8.32 9.68 11.42
N MET A 28 -7.73 8.48 11.27
CA MET A 28 -7.45 7.78 10.01
C MET A 28 -7.46 6.26 10.22
N GLY A 29 -7.07 5.51 9.18
CA GLY A 29 -7.00 4.05 9.20
C GLY A 29 -8.23 3.42 8.56
N TYR A 30 -8.15 2.13 8.24
CA TYR A 30 -9.23 1.42 7.53
C TYR A 30 -10.55 1.39 8.32
N ASN A 31 -10.48 1.51 9.66
CA ASN A 31 -11.60 1.53 10.58
C ASN A 31 -11.70 2.83 11.41
N CYS A 32 -10.95 3.88 11.05
CA CYS A 32 -10.85 5.13 11.81
C CYS A 32 -10.26 5.02 13.23
N GLY A 33 -9.58 3.91 13.56
CA GLY A 33 -8.97 3.67 14.88
C GLY A 33 -7.59 4.29 15.08
N GLU A 34 -7.04 4.97 14.07
CA GLU A 34 -5.68 5.50 14.08
C GLU A 34 -5.68 7.03 13.92
N CYS A 35 -4.49 7.64 13.97
CA CYS A 35 -4.30 9.09 13.81
C CYS A 35 -3.58 9.45 12.52
N LYS A 36 -4.02 10.54 11.87
CA LYS A 36 -3.37 11.12 10.68
C LYS A 36 -1.87 11.27 10.88
N PHE A 37 -1.09 11.10 9.82
CA PHE A 37 0.36 11.32 9.85
C PHE A 37 0.70 12.67 10.51
N GLY A 38 1.59 12.63 11.50
CA GLY A 38 1.93 13.79 12.32
C GLY A 38 1.11 13.98 13.59
N TYR A 39 0.14 13.09 13.87
CA TYR A 39 -0.67 13.08 15.09
C TYR A 39 -0.56 11.74 15.83
N THR A 40 -0.78 11.75 17.13
CA THR A 40 -0.79 10.57 18.00
C THR A 40 -1.65 10.80 19.25
N GLY A 41 -1.69 9.81 20.15
CA GLY A 41 -2.53 9.78 21.34
C GLY A 41 -3.95 9.29 21.04
N LEU A 42 -4.68 8.89 22.09
CA LEU A 42 -6.02 8.28 21.98
C LEU A 42 -7.05 9.14 21.23
N ASN A 43 -6.88 10.48 21.26
CA ASN A 43 -7.78 11.44 20.62
C ASN A 43 -7.15 12.13 19.38
N CYS A 44 -5.97 11.69 18.93
CA CYS A 44 -5.27 12.27 17.77
C CYS A 44 -5.02 13.79 17.85
N THR A 45 -4.80 14.30 19.06
CA THR A 45 -4.55 15.72 19.33
C THR A 45 -3.07 16.04 19.57
N VAL A 46 -2.24 15.03 19.86
CA VAL A 46 -0.81 15.24 20.15
C VAL A 46 -0.04 15.26 18.84
N ARG A 47 0.68 16.35 18.57
CA ARG A 47 1.56 16.44 17.39
C ARG A 47 2.80 15.58 17.58
N ARG A 48 3.18 14.84 16.53
CA ARG A 48 4.39 14.04 16.45
C ARG A 48 5.18 14.44 15.21
N ASN A 49 6.45 14.79 15.37
CA ASN A 49 7.36 15.02 14.27
C ASN A 49 8.50 14.00 14.32
N MET A 50 8.78 13.35 13.20
CA MET A 50 9.85 12.36 13.04
C MET A 50 10.83 12.88 11.99
N ILE A 51 12.13 12.75 12.26
CA ILE A 51 13.17 13.20 11.33
C ILE A 51 13.75 11.99 10.61
N ARG A 52 13.59 11.94 9.27
CA ARG A 52 14.29 10.98 8.41
C ARG A 52 15.75 11.41 8.30
N LYS A 53 16.65 10.65 8.92
CA LYS A 53 18.10 10.94 8.91
C LYS A 53 18.75 10.36 7.66
N GLU A 54 19.86 10.97 7.26
CA GLU A 54 20.76 10.40 6.27
C GLU A 54 21.45 9.16 6.89
N ILE A 55 21.47 8.05 6.14
CA ILE A 55 21.85 6.74 6.67
C ILE A 55 23.33 6.66 7.05
N PHE A 56 24.24 7.30 6.32
CA PHE A 56 25.66 7.27 6.62
C PHE A 56 26.02 8.06 7.88
N ARG A 57 25.23 9.09 8.21
CA ARG A 57 25.33 9.91 9.44
C ARG A 57 24.68 9.28 10.67
N MET A 58 24.01 8.14 10.54
CA MET A 58 23.49 7.40 11.70
C MET A 58 24.62 6.73 12.49
N THR A 59 24.44 6.66 13.81
CA THR A 59 25.30 5.87 14.71
C THR A 59 25.18 4.38 14.39
N THR A 60 26.16 3.57 14.82
CA THR A 60 26.12 2.11 14.65
C THR A 60 24.85 1.50 15.24
N ALA A 61 24.48 1.89 16.48
CA ALA A 61 23.28 1.40 17.13
C ALA A 61 21.99 1.75 16.37
N GLU A 62 21.91 2.94 15.75
CA GLU A 62 20.76 3.31 14.91
C GLU A 62 20.69 2.49 13.62
N LYS A 63 21.84 2.21 12.98
CA LYS A 63 21.92 1.35 11.79
C LYS A 63 21.51 -0.10 12.12
N ASP A 64 22.02 -0.64 13.22
CA ASP A 64 21.68 -1.98 13.68
C ASP A 64 20.18 -2.09 13.99
N LYS A 65 19.61 -1.07 14.64
CA LYS A 65 18.17 -0.98 14.90
C LYS A 65 17.36 -0.96 13.60
N LEU A 66 17.76 -0.16 12.61
CA LEU A 66 17.10 -0.12 11.31
C LEU A 66 17.10 -1.50 10.65
N ILE A 67 18.27 -2.15 10.55
CA ILE A 67 18.40 -3.49 9.95
C ILE A 67 17.58 -4.52 10.71
N ALA A 68 17.55 -4.46 12.04
CA ALA A 68 16.74 -5.35 12.87
C ALA A 68 15.24 -5.21 12.58
N TYR A 69 14.72 -3.98 12.44
CA TYR A 69 13.30 -3.77 12.12
C TYR A 69 12.95 -4.16 10.68
N LEU A 70 13.85 -3.98 9.70
CA LEU A 70 13.64 -4.49 8.34
C LEU A 70 13.51 -6.02 8.34
N ASN A 71 14.39 -6.71 9.08
CA ASN A 71 14.32 -8.16 9.25
C ASN A 71 13.05 -8.61 9.99
N LEU A 72 12.64 -7.87 11.02
CA LEU A 72 11.40 -8.14 11.74
C LEU A 72 10.19 -7.99 10.81
N ALA A 73 10.11 -6.93 10.02
CA ALA A 73 9.03 -6.68 9.08
C ALA A 73 8.92 -7.80 8.03
N LYS A 74 10.05 -8.33 7.55
CA LYS A 74 10.09 -9.45 6.60
C LYS A 74 9.62 -10.78 7.20
N ARG A 75 9.61 -10.92 8.53
CA ARG A 75 9.25 -12.16 9.25
C ARG A 75 7.92 -12.07 9.99
N THR A 76 7.29 -10.91 10.01
CA THR A 76 6.04 -10.67 10.74
C THR A 76 4.90 -10.61 9.74
N THR A 77 3.93 -11.52 9.87
CA THR A 77 2.68 -11.46 9.10
C THR A 77 1.96 -10.14 9.37
N SER A 78 1.50 -9.48 8.31
CA SER A 78 0.69 -8.27 8.35
C SER A 78 -0.60 -8.55 9.13
N PRO A 79 -0.86 -7.82 10.24
CA PRO A 79 -2.06 -8.05 11.05
C PRO A 79 -3.32 -7.42 10.45
N GLU A 80 -3.17 -6.48 9.50
CA GLU A 80 -4.27 -5.66 8.98
C GLU A 80 -4.59 -5.93 7.51
N TYR A 81 -3.59 -6.33 6.73
CA TYR A 81 -3.71 -6.49 5.28
C TYR A 81 -3.35 -7.90 4.84
N VAL A 82 -4.16 -8.41 3.92
CA VAL A 82 -3.90 -9.56 3.06
C VAL A 82 -3.80 -9.07 1.62
N ILE A 83 -3.25 -9.89 0.72
CA ILE A 83 -3.13 -9.55 -0.71
C ILE A 83 -4.05 -10.41 -1.56
N ALA A 84 -4.54 -9.83 -2.66
CA ALA A 84 -5.24 -10.60 -3.68
C ALA A 84 -4.25 -11.47 -4.46
N THR A 85 -4.63 -12.73 -4.72
CA THR A 85 -3.82 -13.68 -5.50
C THR A 85 -4.41 -13.97 -6.89
N ALA A 86 -5.50 -13.29 -7.24
CA ALA A 86 -6.25 -13.41 -8.48
C ALA A 86 -6.90 -12.07 -8.85
N THR A 87 -7.34 -11.91 -10.10
CA THR A 87 -8.14 -10.76 -10.54
C THR A 87 -9.56 -10.83 -9.99
N TYR A 88 -10.29 -9.71 -10.00
CA TYR A 88 -11.68 -9.67 -9.55
C TYR A 88 -12.59 -10.65 -10.31
N GLU A 89 -12.36 -10.79 -11.62
CA GLU A 89 -13.04 -11.77 -12.47
C GLU A 89 -12.76 -13.21 -12.02
N GLN A 90 -11.49 -13.56 -11.77
CA GLN A 90 -11.09 -14.88 -11.28
C GLN A 90 -11.67 -15.19 -9.88
N MET A 91 -11.95 -14.16 -9.09
CA MET A 91 -12.69 -14.27 -7.82
C MET A 91 -14.21 -14.43 -8.01
N ASN A 92 -14.69 -14.67 -9.22
CA ASN A 92 -16.12 -14.76 -9.55
C ASN A 92 -16.89 -13.52 -9.05
N ASN A 93 -16.40 -12.34 -9.43
CA ASN A 93 -16.93 -11.03 -9.02
C ASN A 93 -17.05 -10.92 -7.48
N GLY A 94 -16.03 -11.41 -6.78
CA GLY A 94 -15.94 -11.38 -5.31
C GLY A 94 -16.69 -12.50 -4.58
N SER A 95 -17.42 -13.38 -5.27
CA SER A 95 -18.12 -14.51 -4.62
C SER A 95 -17.17 -15.64 -4.18
N ASN A 96 -15.98 -15.71 -4.76
CA ASN A 96 -14.93 -16.65 -4.40
C ASN A 96 -13.64 -15.86 -4.03
N PRO A 97 -13.53 -15.36 -2.79
CA PRO A 97 -12.43 -14.50 -2.39
C PRO A 97 -11.10 -15.27 -2.41
N MET A 98 -10.11 -14.73 -3.12
CA MET A 98 -8.77 -15.32 -3.26
C MET A 98 -7.74 -14.37 -2.68
N PHE A 99 -7.47 -14.55 -1.38
CA PHE A 99 -6.51 -13.75 -0.63
C PHE A 99 -5.49 -14.63 0.07
N ALA A 100 -4.30 -14.08 0.30
CA ALA A 100 -3.25 -14.72 1.07
C ALA A 100 -2.67 -13.78 2.12
N ASP A 101 -2.29 -14.38 3.26
CA ASP A 101 -1.46 -13.72 4.26
C ASP A 101 -0.12 -13.30 3.64
N ILE A 102 0.41 -12.17 4.12
CA ILE A 102 1.69 -11.63 3.67
C ILE A 102 2.43 -11.03 4.84
N ASN A 103 3.77 -11.03 4.82
CA ASN A 103 4.54 -10.30 5.83
C ASN A 103 4.56 -8.80 5.53
N VAL A 104 4.86 -7.98 6.55
CA VAL A 104 4.87 -6.53 6.43
C VAL A 104 5.81 -6.05 5.33
N TYR A 105 7.01 -6.62 5.18
CA TYR A 105 7.92 -6.20 4.12
C TYR A 105 7.35 -6.49 2.72
N ASP A 106 6.87 -7.72 2.51
CA ASP A 106 6.36 -8.17 1.22
C ASP A 106 5.03 -7.51 0.86
N LEU A 107 4.23 -7.06 1.83
CA LEU A 107 3.06 -6.23 1.56
C LEU A 107 3.45 -4.99 0.75
N PHE A 108 4.53 -4.32 1.12
CA PHE A 108 4.99 -3.13 0.41
C PHE A 108 5.65 -3.47 -0.92
N VAL A 109 6.31 -4.63 -1.03
CA VAL A 109 6.74 -5.14 -2.34
C VAL A 109 5.53 -5.38 -3.25
N TRP A 110 4.48 -6.01 -2.72
CA TRP A 110 3.26 -6.32 -3.47
C TRP A 110 2.48 -5.06 -3.87
N LEU A 111 2.36 -4.06 -2.98
CA LEU A 111 1.69 -2.79 -3.30
C LEU A 111 2.35 -2.08 -4.48
N HIS A 112 3.68 -2.06 -4.52
CA HIS A 112 4.44 -1.48 -5.63
C HIS A 112 4.26 -2.30 -6.90
N TYR A 113 4.46 -3.62 -6.82
CA TYR A 113 4.21 -4.55 -7.93
C TYR A 113 2.80 -4.38 -8.52
N TYR A 114 1.77 -4.32 -7.67
CA TYR A 114 0.39 -4.22 -8.12
C TYR A 114 0.11 -2.88 -8.80
N ALA A 115 0.72 -1.79 -8.33
CA ALA A 115 0.60 -0.49 -8.99
C ALA A 115 1.34 -0.44 -10.35
N SER A 116 2.46 -1.15 -10.49
CA SER A 116 3.31 -1.06 -11.69
C SER A 116 3.19 -2.25 -12.66
N ARG A 117 2.45 -3.31 -12.35
CA ARG A 117 2.29 -4.46 -13.26
C ARG A 117 1.58 -4.06 -14.56
N ASP A 118 1.90 -4.77 -15.64
CA ASP A 118 1.19 -4.71 -16.93
C ASP A 118 -0.31 -4.98 -16.76
N ALA A 119 -1.16 -4.56 -17.69
CA ALA A 119 -2.58 -4.96 -17.69
C ALA A 119 -2.76 -6.34 -18.36
N PHE A 120 -3.66 -7.18 -17.85
CA PHE A 120 -4.00 -8.45 -18.51
C PHE A 120 -5.05 -8.20 -19.60
N LEU A 121 -4.92 -8.85 -20.76
CA LEU A 121 -5.87 -8.76 -21.87
C LEU A 121 -6.68 -10.06 -22.01
N GLU A 122 -7.86 -9.97 -22.63
CA GLU A 122 -8.79 -11.11 -22.81
C GLU A 122 -8.18 -12.27 -23.62
N ASP A 123 -7.23 -11.97 -24.51
CA ASP A 123 -6.52 -12.97 -25.33
C ASP A 123 -5.39 -13.69 -24.56
N GLY A 124 -5.24 -13.41 -23.27
CA GLY A 124 -4.20 -13.96 -22.41
C GLY A 124 -2.84 -13.26 -22.53
N SER A 125 -2.74 -12.22 -23.37
CA SER A 125 -1.54 -11.38 -23.46
C SER A 125 -1.55 -10.27 -22.40
N VAL A 126 -0.52 -9.42 -22.41
CA VAL A 126 -0.39 -8.29 -21.49
C VAL A 126 -0.13 -6.99 -22.23
N TRP A 127 -0.62 -5.88 -21.67
CA TRP A 127 -0.29 -4.53 -22.11
C TRP A 127 0.69 -3.87 -21.13
N ALA A 128 1.93 -3.70 -21.56
CA ALA A 128 3.02 -3.18 -20.71
C ALA A 128 3.14 -1.65 -20.68
N ASN A 129 2.47 -0.92 -21.58
CA ASN A 129 2.54 0.54 -21.62
C ASN A 129 1.48 1.16 -20.67
N ILE A 130 1.58 0.79 -19.39
CA ILE A 130 0.78 1.29 -18.27
C ILE A 130 1.55 1.12 -16.95
N ASP A 131 1.60 2.18 -16.15
CA ASP A 131 2.15 2.15 -14.80
C ASP A 131 1.42 3.20 -13.93
N PHE A 132 0.83 2.78 -12.80
CA PHE A 132 0.09 3.67 -11.91
C PHE A 132 0.98 4.37 -10.86
N ALA A 133 2.24 3.95 -10.73
CA ALA A 133 3.21 4.47 -9.77
C ALA A 133 4.38 5.24 -10.41
N HIS A 134 4.60 5.13 -11.72
CA HIS A 134 5.71 5.76 -12.45
C HIS A 134 5.25 6.48 -13.74
N GLU A 135 6.21 7.06 -14.46
CA GLU A 135 6.07 7.65 -15.81
C GLU A 135 4.98 8.73 -15.98
N ALA A 136 4.46 9.23 -14.86
CA ALA A 136 3.36 10.19 -14.81
C ALA A 136 3.49 11.10 -13.57
N PRO A 137 2.72 12.20 -13.50
CA PRO A 137 2.72 13.09 -12.34
C PRO A 137 2.39 12.42 -11.00
N GLY A 138 1.79 11.23 -11.02
CA GLY A 138 1.52 10.40 -9.84
C GLY A 138 2.79 9.86 -9.15
N PHE A 139 3.95 9.86 -9.82
CA PHE A 139 5.18 9.22 -9.32
C PHE A 139 5.58 9.68 -7.91
N LEU A 140 5.80 10.98 -7.72
CA LEU A 140 6.21 11.54 -6.44
C LEU A 140 5.14 11.39 -5.32
N PRO A 141 3.86 11.76 -5.54
CA PRO A 141 2.85 11.61 -4.50
C PRO A 141 2.59 10.14 -4.13
N TRP A 142 2.62 9.20 -5.09
CA TRP A 142 2.45 7.77 -4.83
C TRP A 142 3.56 7.26 -3.91
N HIS A 143 4.83 7.49 -4.27
CA HIS A 143 5.97 7.03 -3.47
C HIS A 143 6.09 7.75 -2.12
N ARG A 144 5.63 9.00 -2.03
CA ARG A 144 5.53 9.71 -0.74
C ARG A 144 4.56 9.01 0.20
N PHE A 145 3.36 8.68 -0.27
CA PHE A 145 2.36 8.00 0.55
C PHE A 145 2.79 6.57 0.90
N PHE A 146 3.39 5.85 -0.06
CA PHE A 146 4.01 4.55 0.16
C PHE A 146 5.00 4.56 1.34
N LEU A 147 5.95 5.50 1.34
CA LEU A 147 6.92 5.62 2.43
C LEU A 147 6.30 6.08 3.76
N LEU A 148 5.22 6.89 3.71
CA LEU A 148 4.51 7.28 4.93
C LEU A 148 3.80 6.08 5.57
N LEU A 149 3.18 5.21 4.77
CA LEU A 149 2.59 3.96 5.25
C LEU A 149 3.67 3.00 5.79
N TRP A 150 4.84 2.92 5.13
CA TRP A 150 5.96 2.07 5.55
C TRP A 150 6.51 2.43 6.94
N GLU A 151 6.51 3.71 7.26
CA GLU A 151 7.09 4.24 8.49
C GLU A 151 6.14 4.23 9.70
N ARG A 152 4.86 3.90 9.47
CA ARG A 152 3.82 3.91 10.49
C ARG A 152 3.93 2.71 11.43
#